data_AF-A0A534V2F9-F1
#
_entry.id   AF-A0A534V2F9-F1
#
_cell.length_a   1.000
_cell.length_b   1.000
_cell.length_c   1.000
_cell.angle_alpha   90.00
_cell.angle_beta   90.00
_cell.angle_gamma   90.00
#
_symmetry.space_group_name_H-M   'P 1'
#
loop_
_entity.id
_entity.type
_entity.pdbx_description
1 polymer ?
#
loop_
_entity_poly.entity_id
_entity_poly.type
_entity_poly.pdbx_seq_one_letter_code
_entity_poly.pdbx_strand_id
1 'polypeptide(L)'
;MEAAAKKTILRIELWQGLILFALLVTLRQTGWVDPKALVLGGVFMGINFFLLSYGVAWVLTPLAGKGRIRAGVGLLVLKIILFLGLLTTLFFRFDLDAISFALGFSTLIIAILVEVLRKTSVVAR
;
A
#
# COMPACT_ATOMS: atom_id res chain seq x y z
N MET A 1 -16.07 13.47 -8.95
CA MET A 1 -15.84 12.17 -8.26
C MET A 1 -14.35 11.86 -8.05
N GLU A 2 -13.46 12.20 -9.00
CA GLU A 2 -12.01 11.90 -8.92
C GLU A 2 -11.29 12.48 -7.68
N ALA A 3 -11.61 13.71 -7.28
CA ALA A 3 -10.96 14.37 -6.13
C ALA A 3 -11.29 13.71 -4.77
N ALA A 4 -12.52 13.21 -4.61
CA ALA A 4 -12.95 12.53 -3.37
C ALA A 4 -12.30 11.15 -3.23
N ALA A 5 -12.13 10.44 -4.35
CA ALA A 5 -11.41 9.16 -4.41
C ALA A 5 -9.92 9.36 -4.06
N LYS A 6 -9.25 10.33 -4.69
CA LYS A 6 -7.85 10.67 -4.40
C LYS A 6 -7.63 11.04 -2.93
N LYS A 7 -8.52 11.85 -2.36
CA LYS A 7 -8.47 12.21 -0.93
C LYS A 7 -8.61 11.00 -0.02
N THR A 8 -9.46 10.04 -0.39
CA THR A 8 -9.62 8.78 0.38
C THR A 8 -8.36 7.92 0.28
N ILE A 9 -7.78 7.76 -0.91
CA ILE A 9 -6.55 6.99 -1.13
C ILE A 9 -5.40 7.54 -0.29
N LEU A 10 -5.16 8.85 -0.35
CA LEU A 10 -4.10 9.51 0.44
C LEU A 10 -4.32 9.35 1.95
N ARG A 11 -5.57 9.35 2.41
CA ARG A 11 -5.90 9.12 3.82
C ARG A 11 -5.59 7.69 4.25
N ILE A 12 -5.90 6.70 3.41
CA ILE A 12 -5.56 5.31 3.67
C ILE A 12 -4.03 5.13 3.75
N GLU A 13 -3.28 5.74 2.82
CA GLU A 13 -1.81 5.70 2.86
C GLU A 13 -1.22 6.37 4.10
N LEU A 14 -1.80 7.51 4.53
CA LEU A 14 -1.41 8.15 5.78
C LEU A 14 -1.68 7.25 7.00
N TRP A 15 -2.86 6.62 7.07
CA TRP A 15 -3.17 5.66 8.13
C TRP A 15 -2.23 4.47 8.11
N GLN A 16 -1.91 3.95 6.93
CA GLN A 16 -0.96 2.86 6.77
C GLN A 16 0.42 3.25 7.28
N GLY A 17 0.93 4.43 6.88
CA GLY A 17 2.22 4.93 7.36
C GLY A 17 2.25 5.11 8.88
N LEU A 18 1.17 5.63 9.47
CA LEU A 18 1.05 5.77 10.93
C LEU A 18 1.00 4.42 11.64
N ILE A 19 0.21 3.46 11.14
CA ILE A 19 0.12 2.12 11.72
C ILE A 19 1.45 1.39 11.59
N LEU A 20 2.10 1.48 10.44
CA LEU A 20 3.42 0.88 10.20
C LEU A 20 4.47 1.49 11.13
N PHE A 21 4.47 2.81 11.29
CA PHE A 21 5.36 3.50 12.22
C PHE A 21 5.10 3.09 13.67
N ALA A 22 3.83 3.03 14.09
CA ALA A 22 3.45 2.58 15.42
C ALA A 22 3.91 1.14 15.68
N LEU A 23 3.67 0.23 14.74
CA LEU A 23 4.15 -1.17 14.82
C LEU A 23 5.68 -1.25 14.87
N LEU A 24 6.37 -0.45 14.07
CA LEU A 24 7.83 -0.41 14.08
C LEU A 24 8.36 0.04 15.45
N VAL A 25 7.77 1.06 16.06
CA VAL A 25 8.18 1.55 17.38
C VAL A 25 7.89 0.54 18.48
N THR A 26 6.73 -0.11 18.46
CA THR A 26 6.33 -1.07 19.51
C THR A 26 7.05 -2.41 19.39
N LEU A 27 7.12 -3.00 18.19
CA LEU A 27 7.68 -4.33 17.98
C LEU A 27 9.20 -4.35 17.88
N ARG A 28 9.84 -3.21 17.59
CA ARG A 28 11.31 -3.12 17.66
C ARG A 28 11.84 -3.41 19.07
N GLN A 29 11.06 -3.09 20.10
CA GLN A 29 11.47 -3.30 21.50
C GLN A 29 11.42 -4.77 21.91
N THR A 30 10.56 -5.58 21.28
CA THR A 30 10.39 -6.99 21.64
C THR A 30 11.44 -7.88 20.99
N GLY A 31 12.04 -7.46 19.87
CA GLY A 31 13.01 -8.27 19.12
C GLY A 31 12.38 -9.46 18.37
N TRP A 32 11.05 -9.55 18.36
CA TRP A 32 10.31 -10.66 17.73
C TRP A 32 10.10 -10.48 16.23
N VAL A 33 10.37 -9.28 15.71
CA VAL A 33 10.05 -8.87 14.35
C VAL A 33 11.29 -8.24 13.75
N ASP A 34 11.64 -8.64 12.53
CA ASP A 34 12.68 -7.97 11.75
C ASP A 34 12.15 -6.62 11.25
N PRO A 35 12.70 -5.49 11.75
CA PRO A 35 12.25 -4.15 11.35
C PRO A 35 12.39 -3.90 9.84
N LYS A 36 13.40 -4.50 9.19
CA LYS A 36 13.65 -4.32 7.76
C LYS A 36 12.55 -5.00 6.96
N ALA A 37 12.26 -6.27 7.25
CA ALA A 37 11.20 -7.02 6.60
C ALA A 37 9.82 -6.37 6.83
N LEU A 38 9.54 -5.90 8.05
CA LEU A 38 8.31 -5.16 8.39
C LEU A 38 8.13 -3.91 7.52
N VAL A 39 9.15 -3.04 7.46
CA VAL A 39 9.10 -1.82 6.64
C VAL A 39 8.99 -2.17 5.16
N LEU A 40 9.73 -3.17 4.69
CA LEU A 40 9.70 -3.59 3.29
C LEU A 40 8.30 -4.07 2.88
N GLY A 41 7.65 -4.88 3.71
CA GLY A 41 6.28 -5.36 3.46
C GLY A 41 5.25 -4.23 3.45
N GLY A 42 5.36 -3.30 4.40
CA GLY A 42 4.49 -2.12 4.47
C GLY A 42 4.66 -1.20 3.26
N VAL A 43 5.90 -0.84 2.92
CA VAL A 43 6.21 0.00 1.76
C VAL A 43 5.79 -0.69 0.47
N PHE A 44 6.09 -1.98 0.32
CA PHE A 44 5.68 -2.76 -0.84
C PHE A 44 4.17 -2.69 -1.04
N MET A 45 3.38 -2.91 0.01
CA MET A 45 1.93 -2.89 -0.10
C MET A 45 1.37 -1.48 -0.32
N GLY A 46 1.95 -0.45 0.31
CA GLY A 46 1.55 0.94 0.12
C GLY A 46 1.77 1.42 -1.30
N ILE A 47 2.96 1.18 -1.87
CA ILE A 47 3.25 1.49 -3.27
C ILE A 47 2.33 0.70 -4.20
N ASN A 48 2.08 -0.58 -3.90
CA ASN A 48 1.18 -1.41 -4.71
C ASN A 48 -0.26 -0.88 -4.75
N PHE A 49 -0.75 -0.38 -3.61
CA PHE A 49 -2.08 0.23 -3.50
C PHE A 49 -2.15 1.56 -4.24
N PHE A 50 -1.12 2.41 -4.11
CA PHE A 50 -1.00 3.65 -4.87
C PHE A 50 -1.05 3.39 -6.38
N LEU A 51 -0.15 2.52 -6.87
CA LEU A 51 -0.03 2.20 -8.30
C LEU A 51 -1.32 1.62 -8.86
N LEU A 52 -1.98 0.73 -8.11
CA LEU A 52 -3.26 0.16 -8.52
C LEU A 52 -4.34 1.25 -8.57
N SER A 53 -4.48 2.04 -7.52
CA SER A 53 -5.53 3.05 -7.41
C SER A 53 -5.44 4.12 -8.50
N TYR A 54 -4.23 4.64 -8.77
CA TYR A 54 -4.03 5.64 -9.83
C TYR A 54 -3.95 5.01 -11.23
N GLY A 55 -3.31 3.85 -11.36
CA GLY A 55 -3.18 3.14 -12.63
C GLY A 55 -4.55 2.76 -13.20
N VAL A 56 -5.40 2.14 -12.39
CA VAL A 56 -6.76 1.77 -12.79
C VAL A 56 -7.61 3.02 -13.07
N ALA A 57 -7.55 4.04 -12.21
CA ALA A 57 -8.30 5.26 -12.42
C ALA A 57 -7.94 5.91 -13.77
N TRP A 58 -6.66 6.06 -14.09
CA TRP A 58 -6.24 6.71 -15.34
C TRP A 58 -6.50 5.88 -16.60
N VAL A 59 -6.55 4.55 -16.50
CA VAL A 59 -6.91 3.67 -17.62
C VAL A 59 -8.41 3.67 -17.87
N LEU A 60 -9.24 3.66 -16.81
CA LEU A 60 -10.69 3.49 -16.94
C LEU A 60 -11.49 4.80 -17.01
N THR A 61 -10.85 5.96 -16.83
CA THR A 61 -11.60 7.24 -16.90
C THR A 61 -12.05 7.53 -18.34
N PRO A 62 -13.36 7.67 -18.61
CA PRO A 62 -13.92 7.73 -19.96
C PRO A 62 -13.52 8.98 -20.79
N LEU A 63 -12.84 9.96 -20.18
CA LEU A 63 -12.33 11.17 -20.84
C LEU A 63 -10.80 11.34 -20.64
N ALA A 64 -10.10 10.26 -20.30
CA ALA A 64 -8.65 10.32 -20.17
C ALA A 64 -8.00 10.59 -21.54
N GLY A 65 -7.29 11.72 -21.66
CA GLY A 65 -6.44 11.95 -22.83
C GLY A 65 -5.42 10.82 -22.98
N LYS A 66 -5.01 10.51 -24.22
CA LYS A 66 -4.07 9.41 -24.55
C LYS A 66 -2.83 9.36 -23.64
N GLY A 67 -2.33 10.52 -23.19
CA GLY A 67 -1.20 10.61 -22.25
C GLY A 67 -1.48 10.02 -20.86
N ARG A 68 -2.68 10.23 -20.30
CA ARG A 68 -3.08 9.66 -18.99
C ARG A 68 -3.25 8.16 -19.06
N ILE A 69 -3.82 7.65 -20.15
CA ILE A 69 -3.95 6.20 -20.37
C ILE A 69 -2.56 5.56 -20.42
N ARG A 70 -1.62 6.14 -21.19
CA ARG A 70 -0.23 5.64 -21.26
C ARG A 70 0.46 5.68 -19.89
N ALA A 71 0.26 6.74 -19.11
CA ALA A 71 0.79 6.82 -17.76
C ALA A 71 0.18 5.76 -16.84
N GLY A 72 -1.15 5.54 -16.91
CA GLY A 72 -1.84 4.50 -16.15
C GLY A 72 -1.33 3.09 -16.47
N VAL A 73 -1.16 2.77 -17.76
CA VAL A 73 -0.50 1.53 -18.20
C VAL A 73 0.92 1.42 -17.64
N GLY A 74 1.70 2.50 -17.68
CA GLY A 74 3.04 2.55 -17.09
C GLY A 74 3.06 2.25 -15.59
N LEU A 75 2.11 2.79 -14.82
CA LEU A 75 1.97 2.49 -13.39
C LEU A 75 1.64 1.02 -13.13
N LEU A 76 0.79 0.41 -13.97
CA LEU A 76 0.45 -1.01 -13.85
C LEU A 76 1.63 -1.91 -14.24
N VAL A 77 2.40 -1.56 -15.27
CA VAL A 77 3.64 -2.27 -15.60
C VAL A 77 4.65 -2.17 -14.47
N LEU A 78 4.80 -1.00 -13.85
CA LEU A 78 5.67 -0.82 -12.68
C LEU A 78 5.25 -1.72 -11.52
N LYS A 79 3.94 -1.89 -11.28
CA LYS A 79 3.41 -2.83 -10.28
C LYS A 79 3.84 -4.27 -10.57
N ILE A 80 3.79 -4.70 -11.83
CA ILE A 80 4.27 -6.03 -12.23
C ILE A 80 5.77 -6.18 -11.96
N ILE A 81 6.57 -5.17 -12.30
CA ILE A 81 8.02 -5.17 -12.02
C ILE A 81 8.28 -5.31 -10.51
N LEU A 82 7.55 -4.57 -9.66
CA LEU A 82 7.67 -4.70 -8.21
C LEU A 82 7.32 -6.10 -7.72
N PHE A 83 6.26 -6.70 -8.25
CA PHE A 83 5.87 -8.06 -7.90
C PHE A 83 6.92 -9.09 -8.33
N LEU A 84 7.46 -8.96 -9.54
CA LEU A 84 8.56 -9.80 -10.01
C LEU A 84 9.81 -9.62 -9.15
N GLY A 85 10.15 -8.39 -8.76
CA GLY A 85 11.25 -8.11 -7.84
C GLY A 85 11.07 -8.80 -6.48
N LEU A 86 9.86 -8.75 -5.91
CA LEU A 86 9.54 -9.47 -4.69
C LEU A 86 9.66 -11.00 -4.89
N LEU A 87 9.16 -11.55 -5.99
CA LEU A 87 9.33 -12.96 -6.32
C LEU A 87 10.81 -13.34 -6.41
N THR A 88 11.64 -12.52 -7.05
CA THR A 88 13.10 -12.72 -7.07
C THR A 88 13.65 -12.81 -5.65
N THR A 89 13.24 -11.96 -4.71
CA THR A 89 13.73 -12.07 -3.33
C THR A 89 13.38 -13.41 -2.66
N LEU A 90 12.21 -13.97 -2.97
CA LEU A 90 11.79 -15.29 -2.49
C LEU A 90 12.60 -16.42 -3.13
N PHE A 91 12.83 -16.37 -4.45
CA PHE A 91 13.58 -17.41 -5.16
C PHE A 91 15.07 -17.41 -4.84
N PHE A 92 15.64 -16.23 -4.57
CA PHE A 92 17.07 -16.07 -4.26
C PHE A 92 17.38 -16.14 -2.76
N ARG A 93 16.39 -16.52 -1.92
CA ARG A 93 16.55 -16.69 -0.46
C ARG A 93 17.23 -15.50 0.22
N PHE A 94 16.78 -14.29 -0.08
CA PHE A 94 17.14 -13.16 0.77
C PHE A 94 16.66 -13.44 2.20
N ASP A 95 17.46 -13.10 3.22
CA ASP A 95 17.11 -13.18 4.66
C ASP A 95 16.01 -12.16 5.00
N LEU A 96 14.83 -12.34 4.41
CA LEU A 96 13.63 -11.59 4.70
C LEU A 96 12.70 -12.47 5.52
N ASP A 97 12.51 -12.10 6.78
CA ASP A 97 11.53 -12.78 7.62
C ASP A 97 10.12 -12.59 7.06
N ALA A 98 9.53 -13.70 6.58
CA ALA A 98 8.24 -13.69 5.90
C ALA A 98 7.10 -13.24 6.82
N ILE A 99 7.19 -13.53 8.12
CA ILE A 99 6.18 -13.14 9.10
C ILE A 99 6.20 -11.62 9.29
N SER A 100 7.38 -11.05 9.53
CA SER A 100 7.58 -9.61 9.64
C SER A 100 7.13 -8.88 8.37
N PHE A 101 7.48 -9.42 7.19
CA PHE A 101 7.01 -8.87 5.91
C PHE A 101 5.49 -8.90 5.78
N ALA A 102 4.84 -10.02 6.09
CA ALA A 102 3.39 -10.17 6.03
C ALA A 102 2.67 -9.24 7.03
N LEU A 103 3.24 -9.01 8.22
CA LEU A 103 2.73 -8.03 9.18
C LEU A 103 2.75 -6.62 8.60
N GLY A 104 3.88 -6.23 7.99
CA GLY A 104 4.01 -4.95 7.29
C GLY A 104 2.99 -4.79 6.17
N PHE A 105 2.86 -5.82 5.33
CA PHE A 105 1.87 -5.86 4.26
C PHE A 105 0.43 -5.68 4.77
N SER A 106 0.09 -6.36 5.87
CA SER A 106 -1.26 -6.37 6.45
C SER A 106 -1.70 -5.02 7.03
N THR A 107 -0.76 -4.10 7.29
CA THR A 107 -1.08 -2.74 7.79
C THR A 107 -2.02 -1.96 6.88
N LEU A 108 -1.99 -2.20 5.56
CA LEU A 108 -2.91 -1.55 4.63
C LEU A 108 -4.36 -1.96 4.88
N ILE A 109 -4.61 -3.24 5.18
CA ILE A 109 -5.98 -3.72 5.47
C ILE A 109 -6.53 -3.00 6.70
N ILE A 110 -5.71 -2.89 7.76
CA ILE A 110 -6.08 -2.16 8.96
C ILE A 110 -6.33 -0.68 8.65
N ALA A 111 -5.48 -0.04 7.84
CA ALA A 111 -5.66 1.34 7.42
C ALA A 111 -6.98 1.58 6.68
N ILE A 112 -7.36 0.66 5.79
CA ILE A 112 -8.65 0.68 5.09
C ILE A 112 -9.81 0.57 6.09
N LEU A 113 -9.74 -0.37 7.03
CA LEU A 113 -10.76 -0.55 8.07
C LEU A 113 -10.91 0.72 8.92
N VAL A 114 -9.80 1.34 9.34
CA VAL A 114 -9.82 2.59 10.10
C VAL A 114 -10.48 3.71 9.31
N GLU A 115 -10.16 3.88 8.03
CA GLU A 115 -10.80 4.91 7.20
C GLU A 115 -12.30 4.66 7.00
N VAL A 116 -12.72 3.40 6.86
CA VAL A 116 -14.14 3.02 6.75
C VAL A 116 -14.88 3.33 8.07
N LEU A 117 -14.35 2.88 9.21
CA LEU A 117 -14.95 3.14 10.53
C LEU A 117 -15.03 4.64 10.84
N ARG A 118 -14.02 5.42 10.45
CA ARG A 118 -14.06 6.88 10.61
C ARG A 118 -15.14 7.52 9.75
N LYS A 119 -15.37 7.03 8.52
CA LYS A 119 -16.47 7.54 7.67
C LYS A 119 -17.83 7.22 8.29
N THR A 120 -18.03 5.99 8.76
CA THR A 120 -19.30 5.57 9.39
C THR A 120 -19.61 6.38 10.65
N SER A 121 -18.61 6.61 11.52
CA SER A 121 -18.79 7.38 12.76
C SER A 121 -19.07 8.88 12.54
N VAL A 122 -18.60 9.45 11.42
CA VAL A 122 -18.92 10.84 11.04
C VAL A 122 -20.33 10.95 10.46
N VAL A 123 -20.84 9.93 9.78
CA VAL A 123 -22.21 9.91 9.20
C VAL A 123 -23.28 9.65 10.26
N ALA A 124 -22.93 8.98 11.36
CA ALA A 124 -23.83 8.69 12.48
C ALA A 124 -24.00 9.87 13.47
N ARG A 125 -23.32 11.01 13.24
CA ARG A 125 -23.46 12.25 14.01
C ARG A 125 -24.10 13.32 13.15
#